data_AF-A0A0K6S7R6-F1
#
_entry.id   AF-A0A0K6S7R6-F1
#
_cell.length_a   1.000
_cell.length_b   1.000
_cell.length_c   1.000
_cell.angle_alpha   90.00
_cell.angle_beta   90.00
_cell.angle_gamma   90.00
#
_symmetry.space_group_name_H-M   'P 1'
#
loop_
_entity.id
_entity.type
_entity.pdbx_description
1 polymer ?
#
loop_
_entity_poly.entity_id
_entity_poly.type
_entity_poly.pdbx_seq_one_letter_code
_entity_poly.pdbx_strand_id
1 'polypeptide(L)'
;MEEATKKRQAVLATHSGKFHCDEVLGMAMLRLLPRYQHAKIVRSRNPSELQEADVVIDVGAVFDPEALRSVGGREQGREGERGQNDRKRYKEERGQQKRRDTKTRKERVNEEDEAKMDASPPFTRYLSFTLQFDHHQREFTEVFGHGGFEKTKLSSAGLVYKFFGKEILKTHFGVSDDETVELLFLRVYENLMESVDAIDNGVQICEGAPKYKIRTDLASRVDRLNPAWNEEGKCEMKAFEEAMVIAREEFEAHVNGLITRWLPAREIVERAVADRKSIHPSGRAILLETSCPFKEHLYEIEKATGLNNTESEILYAVYADRGATESWRVHAVSDPDDGFKSRKFLPARLRGLRDEALSEAAGIPDMIFIHASGFIGGAKTKESALRLVEIALAE
;
A
#
# COMPACT_ATOMS: atom_id res chain seq x y z
N MET A 1 -6.92 -17.09 -42.70
CA MET A 1 -6.67 -17.63 -41.35
C MET A 1 -5.56 -16.80 -40.76
N GLU A 2 -5.92 -15.93 -39.84
CA GLU A 2 -4.98 -15.03 -39.16
C GLU A 2 -4.12 -15.88 -38.24
N GLU A 3 -2.83 -15.98 -38.55
CA GLU A 3 -1.87 -16.74 -37.76
C GLU A 3 -1.73 -16.01 -36.42
N ALA A 4 -2.46 -16.49 -35.41
CA ALA A 4 -2.39 -15.96 -34.07
C ALA A 4 -0.96 -16.13 -33.55
N THR A 5 -0.15 -15.08 -33.66
CA THR A 5 1.18 -15.00 -33.06
C THR A 5 1.05 -15.38 -31.58
N LYS A 6 1.49 -16.59 -31.24
CA LYS A 6 1.44 -17.14 -29.89
C LYS A 6 2.32 -16.25 -29.02
N LYS A 7 1.72 -15.34 -28.25
CA LYS A 7 2.47 -14.49 -27.31
C LYS A 7 3.32 -15.40 -26.41
N ARG A 8 4.62 -15.14 -26.36
CA ARG A 8 5.56 -15.83 -25.46
C ARG A 8 5.00 -15.71 -24.03
N GLN A 9 4.97 -16.83 -23.30
CA GLN A 9 4.60 -16.82 -21.89
C GLN A 9 5.64 -16.02 -21.11
N ALA A 10 5.19 -15.03 -20.33
CA ALA A 10 6.08 -14.25 -19.49
C ALA A 10 6.73 -15.13 -18.42
N VAL A 11 7.92 -14.75 -17.97
CA VAL A 11 8.73 -15.45 -16.98
C VAL A 11 9.04 -14.50 -15.83
N LEU A 12 8.66 -14.91 -14.62
CA LEU A 12 9.03 -14.23 -13.38
C LEU A 12 10.04 -15.10 -12.64
N ALA A 13 11.16 -14.52 -12.22
CA ALA A 13 12.23 -15.25 -11.54
C ALA A 13 12.52 -14.71 -10.15
N THR A 14 12.82 -15.61 -9.21
CA THR A 14 13.31 -15.29 -7.86
C THR A 14 14.30 -16.35 -7.40
N HIS A 15 14.91 -16.21 -6.21
CA HIS A 15 15.85 -17.18 -5.71
C HIS A 15 15.20 -18.53 -5.37
N SER A 16 16.00 -19.61 -5.36
CA SER A 16 15.60 -20.93 -4.85
C SER A 16 15.82 -21.07 -3.34
N GLY A 17 15.46 -22.19 -2.72
CA GLY A 17 15.69 -22.47 -1.29
C GLY A 17 14.59 -21.92 -0.37
N LYS A 18 14.96 -21.57 0.87
CA LYS A 18 14.04 -20.91 1.82
C LYS A 18 13.51 -19.62 1.19
N PHE A 19 12.20 -19.39 1.26
CA PHE A 19 11.54 -18.18 0.79
C PHE A 19 11.03 -17.29 1.93
N HIS A 20 10.89 -16.01 1.66
CA HIS A 20 10.43 -14.95 2.56
C HIS A 20 9.11 -14.35 2.08
N CYS A 21 8.64 -13.33 2.80
CA CYS A 21 7.34 -12.74 2.55
C CYS A 21 7.36 -11.82 1.33
N ASP A 22 8.47 -11.12 1.11
CA ASP A 22 8.57 -10.04 0.16
C ASP A 22 8.64 -10.56 -1.27
N GLU A 23 9.44 -11.59 -1.58
CA GLU A 23 9.48 -12.15 -2.92
C GLU A 23 8.22 -12.95 -3.25
N VAL A 24 7.60 -13.61 -2.25
CA VAL A 24 6.30 -14.27 -2.40
C VAL A 24 5.20 -13.25 -2.72
N LEU A 25 5.11 -12.15 -1.95
CA LEU A 25 4.10 -11.11 -2.15
C LEU A 25 4.33 -10.34 -3.45
N GLY A 26 5.58 -10.02 -3.78
CA GLY A 26 5.97 -9.40 -5.05
C GLY A 26 5.51 -10.25 -6.26
N MET A 27 5.78 -11.55 -6.23
CA MET A 27 5.32 -12.49 -7.25
C MET A 27 3.79 -12.56 -7.34
N ALA A 28 3.11 -12.57 -6.19
CA ALA A 28 1.66 -12.63 -6.11
C ALA A 28 1.01 -11.38 -6.73
N MET A 29 1.53 -10.19 -6.40
CA MET A 29 1.08 -8.91 -6.97
C MET A 29 1.28 -8.83 -8.48
N LEU A 30 2.44 -9.27 -8.99
CA LEU A 30 2.67 -9.30 -10.44
C LEU A 30 1.63 -10.16 -11.16
N ARG A 31 1.26 -11.31 -10.61
CA ARG A 31 0.21 -12.19 -11.18
C ARG A 31 -1.21 -11.59 -11.15
N LEU A 32 -1.43 -10.44 -10.51
CA LEU A 32 -2.68 -9.68 -10.64
C LEU A 32 -2.74 -8.86 -11.94
N LEU A 33 -1.61 -8.63 -12.60
CA LEU A 33 -1.54 -7.88 -13.85
C LEU A 33 -1.83 -8.81 -15.05
N PRO A 34 -2.66 -8.38 -16.03
CA PRO A 34 -3.06 -9.23 -17.16
C PRO A 34 -1.90 -9.87 -17.93
N ARG A 35 -0.77 -9.15 -18.07
CA ARG A 35 0.42 -9.63 -18.80
C ARG A 35 1.24 -10.68 -18.04
N TYR A 36 1.09 -10.78 -16.72
CA TYR A 36 1.83 -11.74 -15.89
C TYR A 36 0.91 -12.77 -15.21
N GLN A 37 -0.41 -12.69 -15.41
CA GLN A 37 -1.41 -13.57 -14.80
C GLN A 37 -1.09 -15.06 -14.94
N HIS A 38 -0.55 -15.45 -16.09
CA HIS A 38 -0.15 -16.82 -16.40
C HIS A 38 1.37 -16.97 -16.56
N ALA A 39 2.15 -16.06 -16.00
CA ALA A 39 3.60 -16.11 -16.12
C ALA A 39 4.17 -17.38 -15.46
N LYS A 40 5.15 -17.98 -16.12
CA LYS A 40 5.94 -19.08 -15.57
C LYS A 40 6.81 -18.53 -14.44
N ILE A 41 6.80 -19.19 -13.29
CA ILE A 41 7.70 -18.87 -12.19
C ILE A 41 8.95 -19.74 -12.29
N VAL A 42 10.11 -19.11 -12.15
CA VAL A 42 11.41 -19.75 -12.09
C VAL A 42 12.06 -19.41 -10.74
N ARG A 43 12.44 -20.43 -9.97
CA ARG A 43 13.17 -20.25 -8.71
C ARG A 43 14.62 -20.70 -8.92
N SER A 44 15.55 -19.75 -9.04
CA SER A 44 16.93 -20.01 -9.41
C SER A 44 17.89 -18.92 -8.91
N ARG A 45 19.15 -19.27 -8.74
CA ARG A 45 20.25 -18.31 -8.56
C ARG A 45 21.21 -18.29 -9.75
N ASN A 46 20.90 -19.05 -10.81
CA ASN A 46 21.73 -19.15 -12.00
C ASN A 46 21.57 -17.88 -12.85
N PRO A 47 22.62 -17.06 -13.05
CA PRO A 47 22.53 -15.80 -13.79
C PRO A 47 21.99 -15.97 -15.21
N SER A 48 22.28 -17.10 -15.88
CA SER A 48 21.79 -17.37 -17.23
C SER A 48 20.28 -17.57 -17.28
N GLU A 49 19.69 -18.20 -16.25
CA GLU A 49 18.23 -18.36 -16.15
C GLU A 49 17.54 -17.05 -15.78
N LEU A 50 18.18 -16.23 -14.93
CA LEU A 50 17.65 -14.93 -14.53
C LEU A 50 17.63 -13.92 -15.69
N GLN A 51 18.65 -13.94 -16.56
CA GLN A 51 18.72 -13.08 -17.74
C GLN A 51 17.64 -13.36 -18.79
N GLU A 52 17.04 -14.55 -18.77
CA GLU A 52 15.94 -14.91 -19.67
C GLU A 52 14.57 -14.44 -19.16
N ALA A 53 14.48 -14.03 -17.89
CA ALA A 53 13.24 -13.61 -17.25
C ALA A 53 12.78 -12.22 -17.70
N ASP A 54 11.47 -12.00 -17.68
CA ASP A 54 10.87 -10.68 -17.91
C ASP A 54 10.95 -9.82 -16.64
N VAL A 55 10.81 -10.44 -15.47
CA VAL A 55 10.96 -9.80 -14.16
C VAL A 55 11.76 -10.71 -13.22
N VAL A 56 12.72 -10.13 -12.50
CA VAL A 56 13.52 -10.78 -11.46
C VAL A 56 13.25 -10.08 -10.13
N ILE A 57 12.98 -10.83 -9.07
CA ILE A 57 12.65 -10.33 -7.74
C ILE A 57 13.54 -11.02 -6.72
N ASP A 58 14.12 -10.24 -5.81
CA ASP A 58 14.89 -10.73 -4.66
C ASP A 58 16.12 -11.58 -5.00
N VAL A 59 16.66 -11.43 -6.20
CA VAL A 59 17.88 -12.12 -6.61
C VAL A 59 18.63 -11.33 -7.67
N GLY A 60 19.95 -11.39 -7.63
CA GLY A 60 20.86 -10.76 -8.60
C GLY A 60 21.55 -9.50 -8.10
N ALA A 61 21.15 -8.96 -6.94
CA ALA A 61 21.66 -7.73 -6.34
C ALA A 61 21.59 -6.54 -7.32
N VAL A 62 20.49 -6.42 -8.07
CA VAL A 62 20.23 -5.29 -8.97
C VAL A 62 18.82 -4.75 -8.76
N PHE A 63 18.72 -3.44 -8.56
CA PHE A 63 17.49 -2.67 -8.76
C PHE A 63 17.73 -1.76 -9.96
N ASP A 64 16.99 -1.99 -11.05
CA ASP A 64 17.11 -1.17 -12.26
C ASP A 64 15.80 -0.43 -12.53
N PRO A 65 15.68 0.81 -12.03
CA PRO A 65 14.51 1.62 -12.29
C PRO A 65 14.50 2.28 -13.69
N GLU A 66 15.58 2.20 -14.47
CA GLU A 66 15.67 2.85 -15.78
C GLU A 66 15.19 1.95 -16.92
N ALA A 67 15.38 0.63 -16.81
CA ALA A 67 14.66 -0.37 -17.62
C ALA A 67 13.13 -0.14 -17.61
N LEU A 68 12.61 0.45 -16.52
CA LEU A 68 11.20 0.82 -16.33
C LEU A 68 10.71 1.97 -17.24
N ARG A 69 11.58 2.90 -17.67
CA ARG A 69 11.18 4.05 -18.52
C ARG A 69 11.06 3.69 -19.99
N SER A 70 11.80 2.68 -20.44
CA SER A 70 11.77 2.20 -21.84
C SER A 70 10.50 1.42 -22.20
N VAL A 71 9.76 0.90 -21.22
CA VAL A 71 8.50 0.17 -21.45
C VAL A 71 7.28 1.11 -21.45
N GLY A 72 7.35 2.26 -20.77
CA GLY A 72 6.26 3.25 -20.65
C GLY A 72 6.22 4.36 -21.72
N GLY A 73 6.97 4.24 -22.81
CA GLY A 73 7.16 5.33 -23.77
C GLY A 73 6.21 5.34 -24.98
N ARG A 74 4.95 5.78 -24.78
CA ARG A 74 4.19 6.67 -25.70
C ARG A 74 2.80 6.98 -25.12
N GLU A 75 2.77 7.78 -24.06
CA GLU A 75 1.65 8.70 -23.83
C GLU A 75 2.11 10.14 -24.07
N GLN A 76 1.16 10.93 -24.53
CA GLN A 76 1.33 12.12 -25.35
C GLN A 76 1.97 13.31 -24.63
N GLY A 77 2.83 14.02 -25.37
CA GLY A 77 3.13 15.44 -25.32
C GLY A 77 2.92 16.20 -24.00
N ARG A 78 4.03 16.51 -23.32
CA ARG A 78 4.18 17.78 -22.61
C ARG A 78 5.43 18.48 -23.11
N GLU A 79 5.26 19.36 -24.08
CA GLU A 79 6.13 20.52 -24.24
C GLU A 79 5.87 21.44 -23.03
N GLY A 80 6.94 21.83 -22.35
CA GLY A 80 6.86 22.66 -21.15
C GLY A 80 8.22 22.75 -20.47
N GLU A 81 9.08 23.58 -21.05
CA GLU A 81 10.29 24.21 -20.50
C GLU A 81 10.66 23.88 -19.04
N ARG A 82 11.87 23.33 -18.85
CA ARG A 82 12.88 23.82 -17.87
C ARG A 82 14.16 23.00 -17.94
N GLY A 83 15.31 23.69 -17.96
CA GLY A 83 16.57 23.15 -17.44
C GLY A 83 17.65 22.75 -18.44
N GLN A 84 17.98 23.60 -19.41
CA GLN A 84 19.33 23.60 -19.98
C GLN A 84 20.33 23.93 -18.86
N ASN A 85 21.02 22.96 -18.26
CA ASN A 85 22.34 23.20 -17.65
C ASN A 85 23.21 21.98 -17.28
N ASP A 86 22.76 20.72 -17.39
CA ASP A 86 23.60 19.59 -16.94
C ASP A 86 24.27 18.76 -18.04
N ARG A 87 24.16 19.16 -19.31
CA ARG A 87 24.78 18.44 -20.45
C ARG A 87 26.25 18.79 -20.74
N LYS A 88 26.89 19.65 -19.93
CA LYS A 88 28.30 20.05 -20.17
C LYS A 88 29.35 19.39 -19.27
N ARG A 89 28.97 18.58 -18.27
CA ARG A 89 29.95 18.07 -17.29
C ARG A 89 30.38 16.61 -17.41
N TYR A 90 29.98 15.91 -18.47
CA TYR A 90 30.29 14.47 -18.64
C TYR A 90 31.02 14.10 -19.94
N LYS A 91 31.59 15.09 -20.66
CA LYS A 91 32.38 14.84 -21.89
C LYS A 91 33.84 15.31 -21.86
N GLU A 92 34.37 15.80 -20.74
CA GLU A 92 35.75 16.28 -20.67
C GLU A 92 36.77 15.32 -20.04
N GLU A 93 36.36 14.19 -19.45
CA GLU A 93 37.31 13.31 -18.71
C GLU A 93 37.68 11.98 -19.41
N ARG A 94 37.31 11.78 -20.68
CA ARG A 94 37.78 10.62 -21.47
C ARG A 94 38.58 10.95 -22.73
N GLY A 95 39.05 12.18 -22.83
CA GLY A 95 39.81 12.71 -23.96
C GLY A 95 41.30 12.93 -23.71
N GLN A 96 41.94 12.23 -22.77
CA GLN A 96 43.39 12.34 -22.55
C GLN A 96 44.02 10.99 -22.23
N GLN A 97 44.16 10.12 -23.23
CA GLN A 97 45.27 9.17 -23.33
C GLN A 97 45.35 8.71 -24.78
N LYS A 98 46.56 8.80 -25.37
CA LYS A 98 46.98 8.34 -26.72
C LYS A 98 46.85 9.33 -27.88
N ARG A 99 47.84 10.23 -28.00
CA ARG A 99 48.37 10.69 -29.30
C ARG A 99 49.88 11.02 -29.20
N ARG A 100 50.69 10.06 -29.63
CA ARG A 100 52.04 10.14 -30.24
C ARG A 100 52.12 8.82 -31.02
N ASP A 101 52.45 8.69 -32.29
CA ASP A 101 53.03 9.55 -33.31
C ASP A 101 52.81 8.83 -34.67
N THR A 102 52.97 9.57 -35.77
CA THR A 102 53.27 9.10 -37.15
C THR A 102 52.20 8.31 -37.93
N LYS A 103 52.06 8.37 -39.26
CA LYS A 103 52.43 9.27 -40.37
C LYS A 103 51.87 8.58 -41.64
N THR A 104 51.17 9.32 -42.50
CA THR A 104 51.02 9.13 -43.98
C THR A 104 50.46 7.83 -44.57
N ARG A 105 49.47 7.99 -45.49
CA ARG A 105 49.39 7.51 -46.91
C ARG A 105 47.93 7.14 -47.25
N LYS A 106 47.13 8.03 -47.86
CA LYS A 106 46.90 8.27 -49.31
C LYS A 106 46.44 7.03 -50.10
N GLU A 107 45.36 7.24 -50.89
CA GLU A 107 44.86 6.45 -52.04
C GLU A 107 43.79 5.38 -51.69
N ARG A 108 42.71 5.12 -52.45
CA ARG A 108 42.01 5.70 -53.63
C ARG A 108 40.79 4.76 -53.89
N VAL A 109 39.80 5.25 -54.67
CA VAL A 109 38.84 4.50 -55.53
C VAL A 109 37.42 4.19 -54.99
N ASN A 110 36.50 4.98 -55.55
CA ASN A 110 35.25 4.71 -56.29
C ASN A 110 34.10 3.85 -55.72
N GLU A 111 32.94 4.50 -55.80
CA GLU A 111 31.62 3.95 -56.06
C GLU A 111 31.58 3.20 -57.41
N GLU A 112 30.98 2.01 -57.39
CA GLU A 112 29.98 1.48 -58.34
C GLU A 112 30.02 -0.05 -58.23
N ASP A 113 28.94 -0.63 -57.70
CA ASP A 113 28.34 -1.87 -58.21
C ASP A 113 27.05 -2.18 -57.43
N GLU A 114 25.94 -1.92 -58.11
CA GLU A 114 24.62 -2.41 -57.73
C GLU A 114 24.51 -3.94 -57.96
N ALA A 115 23.72 -4.55 -57.08
CA ALA A 115 22.95 -5.78 -57.29
C ALA A 115 23.69 -7.13 -57.23
N LYS A 116 23.54 -7.83 -56.09
CA LYS A 116 22.59 -8.97 -55.94
C LYS A 116 22.80 -9.71 -54.60
N MET A 117 21.69 -10.30 -54.13
CA MET A 117 21.62 -11.43 -53.18
C MET A 117 21.85 -11.11 -51.69
N ASP A 118 20.75 -10.96 -50.94
CA ASP A 118 20.07 -12.08 -50.27
C ASP A 118 19.36 -11.57 -49.01
N ALA A 119 18.16 -12.09 -48.77
CA ALA A 119 17.24 -11.71 -47.73
C ALA A 119 17.83 -11.91 -46.33
N SER A 120 18.18 -10.82 -45.66
CA SER A 120 18.22 -10.81 -44.19
C SER A 120 16.82 -10.43 -43.68
N PRO A 121 16.10 -11.27 -42.93
CA PRO A 121 14.90 -10.82 -42.25
C PRO A 121 15.31 -9.74 -41.24
N PRO A 122 14.44 -8.75 -40.94
CA PRO A 122 14.71 -7.83 -39.86
C PRO A 122 14.68 -8.64 -38.57
N PHE A 123 15.86 -8.99 -38.05
CA PHE A 123 16.01 -9.37 -36.67
C PHE A 123 15.72 -8.11 -35.86
N THR A 124 14.44 -7.86 -35.60
CA THR A 124 14.01 -6.99 -34.52
C THR A 124 14.48 -7.69 -33.25
N ARG A 125 15.72 -7.41 -32.87
CA ARG A 125 16.27 -7.75 -31.57
C ARG A 125 15.43 -6.97 -30.56
N TYR A 126 14.35 -7.57 -30.08
CA TYR A 126 13.70 -7.08 -28.88
C TYR A 126 14.81 -7.04 -27.83
N LEU A 127 15.24 -5.84 -27.44
CA LEU A 127 15.91 -5.70 -26.17
C LEU A 127 14.87 -6.15 -25.13
N SER A 128 14.96 -7.40 -24.69
CA SER A 128 14.22 -7.87 -23.53
C SER A 128 14.86 -7.18 -22.34
N PHE A 129 14.30 -6.06 -21.93
CA PHE A 129 14.68 -5.43 -20.68
C PHE A 129 14.06 -6.26 -19.55
N THR A 130 14.90 -7.00 -18.84
CA THR A 130 14.52 -7.68 -17.60
C THR A 130 14.36 -6.63 -16.51
N LEU A 131 13.16 -6.52 -15.93
CA LEU A 131 12.95 -5.68 -14.75
C LEU A 131 13.55 -6.38 -13.54
N GLN A 132 14.31 -5.66 -12.71
CA GLN A 132 15.00 -6.24 -11.56
C GLN A 132 14.60 -5.48 -10.29
N PHE A 133 14.03 -6.20 -9.32
CA PHE A 133 13.52 -5.73 -8.05
C PHE A 133 14.19 -6.50 -6.91
N ASP A 134 15.48 -6.24 -6.69
CA ASP A 134 16.24 -6.77 -5.56
C ASP A 134 16.77 -5.59 -4.73
N HIS A 135 16.70 -5.70 -3.40
CA HIS A 135 17.11 -4.66 -2.44
C HIS A 135 18.43 -4.98 -1.70
N HIS A 136 19.05 -6.14 -1.96
CA HIS A 136 20.22 -6.65 -1.22
C HIS A 136 21.55 -5.93 -1.53
N GLN A 137 21.54 -4.83 -2.30
CA GLN A 137 22.77 -4.09 -2.56
C GLN A 137 23.22 -3.38 -1.29
N ARG A 138 24.54 -3.42 -1.03
CA ARG A 138 25.13 -2.75 0.14
C ARG A 138 24.74 -1.27 0.25
N GLU A 139 24.66 -0.59 -0.88
CA GLU A 139 24.34 0.84 -0.97
C GLU A 139 22.84 1.12 -1.19
N PHE A 140 21.97 0.11 -1.07
CA PHE A 140 20.54 0.28 -1.27
C PHE A 140 19.91 1.13 -0.15
N THR A 141 19.28 2.23 -0.55
CA THR A 141 18.64 3.20 0.36
C THR A 141 17.26 3.64 -0.13
N GLU A 142 16.67 2.96 -1.11
CA GLU A 142 15.38 3.36 -1.65
C GLU A 142 14.29 3.18 -0.60
N VAL A 143 13.47 4.21 -0.44
CA VAL A 143 12.28 4.24 0.42
C VAL A 143 11.05 4.49 -0.44
N PHE A 144 9.86 4.32 0.11
CA PHE A 144 8.64 4.66 -0.65
C PHE A 144 8.63 6.12 -1.10
N GLY A 145 9.04 7.03 -0.21
CA GLY A 145 9.42 8.41 -0.53
C GLY A 145 8.24 9.31 -0.91
N HIS A 146 7.03 8.89 -0.56
CA HIS A 146 5.78 9.55 -0.91
C HIS A 146 4.77 9.37 0.22
N GLY A 147 3.81 10.27 0.38
CA GLY A 147 2.74 10.14 1.39
C GLY A 147 3.18 10.14 2.87
N GLY A 148 4.41 10.58 3.20
CA GLY A 148 4.95 10.54 4.56
C GLY A 148 5.79 9.30 4.90
N PHE A 149 6.09 8.46 3.90
CA PHE A 149 6.84 7.21 4.07
C PHE A 149 8.31 7.37 3.63
N GLU A 150 9.09 8.20 4.31
CA GLU A 150 10.49 8.49 3.95
C GLU A 150 11.54 7.67 4.73
N LYS A 151 11.12 6.77 5.63
CA LYS A 151 12.02 6.14 6.60
C LYS A 151 12.30 4.67 6.33
N THR A 152 11.26 3.90 6.00
CA THR A 152 11.35 2.45 5.82
C THR A 152 11.94 2.14 4.45
N LYS A 153 13.07 1.41 4.43
CA LYS A 153 13.66 0.91 3.17
C LYS A 153 12.72 -0.12 2.54
N LEU A 154 12.64 -0.10 1.22
CA LEU A 154 11.79 -1.06 0.50
C LEU A 154 12.43 -2.45 0.47
N SER A 155 11.60 -3.47 0.65
CA SER A 155 11.89 -4.86 0.26
C SER A 155 11.61 -5.06 -1.24
N SER A 156 11.83 -6.26 -1.75
CA SER A 156 11.48 -6.59 -3.13
C SER A 156 9.96 -6.47 -3.39
N ALA A 157 9.10 -6.79 -2.41
CA ALA A 157 7.66 -6.51 -2.47
C ALA A 157 7.36 -5.01 -2.55
N GLY A 158 8.01 -4.21 -1.69
CA GLY A 158 7.83 -2.76 -1.67
C GLY A 158 8.20 -2.11 -2.99
N LEU A 159 9.29 -2.57 -3.64
CA LEU A 159 9.70 -2.13 -4.97
C LEU A 159 8.66 -2.48 -6.05
N VAL A 160 8.18 -3.73 -6.07
CA VAL A 160 7.12 -4.17 -7.00
C VAL A 160 5.86 -3.34 -6.80
N TYR A 161 5.46 -3.10 -5.54
CA TYR A 161 4.27 -2.31 -5.23
C TYR A 161 4.45 -0.84 -5.61
N LYS A 162 5.60 -0.23 -5.29
CA LYS A 162 5.90 1.15 -5.68
C LYS A 162 5.77 1.36 -7.20
N PHE A 163 6.13 0.35 -7.98
CA PHE A 163 6.07 0.42 -9.44
C PHE A 163 4.70 0.04 -10.03
N PHE A 164 4.14 -1.10 -9.63
CA PHE A 164 2.92 -1.66 -10.25
C PHE A 164 1.66 -1.42 -9.42
N GLY A 165 1.74 -0.96 -8.18
CA GLY A 165 0.61 -0.89 -7.25
C GLY A 165 -0.56 -0.08 -7.79
N LYS A 166 -0.30 1.11 -8.35
CA LYS A 166 -1.33 1.94 -9.00
C LYS A 166 -1.96 1.25 -10.20
N GLU A 167 -1.17 0.53 -10.98
CA GLU A 167 -1.68 -0.20 -12.14
C GLU A 167 -2.55 -1.39 -11.70
N ILE A 168 -2.11 -2.13 -10.68
CA ILE A 168 -2.89 -3.21 -10.07
C ILE A 168 -4.24 -2.68 -9.59
N LEU A 169 -4.26 -1.53 -8.89
CA LEU A 169 -5.51 -0.88 -8.44
C LEU A 169 -6.44 -0.57 -9.63
N LYS A 170 -5.89 -0.07 -10.74
CA LYS A 170 -6.67 0.23 -11.95
C LYS A 170 -7.18 -1.02 -12.66
N THR A 171 -6.29 -1.98 -12.95
CA THR A 171 -6.61 -3.09 -13.85
C THR A 171 -7.27 -4.27 -13.15
N HIS A 172 -6.88 -4.56 -11.91
CA HIS A 172 -7.40 -5.71 -11.15
C HIS A 172 -8.61 -5.33 -10.29
N PHE A 173 -8.56 -4.16 -9.63
CA PHE A 173 -9.63 -3.71 -8.74
C PHE A 173 -10.60 -2.71 -9.40
N GLY A 174 -10.33 -2.27 -10.63
CA GLY A 174 -11.26 -1.43 -11.40
C GLY A 174 -11.39 0.00 -10.88
N VAL A 175 -10.42 0.50 -10.12
CA VAL A 175 -10.44 1.88 -9.61
C VAL A 175 -10.07 2.83 -10.76
N SER A 176 -11.00 3.68 -11.17
CA SER A 176 -10.88 4.44 -12.42
C SER A 176 -10.34 5.86 -12.25
N ASP A 177 -10.57 6.51 -11.11
CA ASP A 177 -10.14 7.88 -10.88
C ASP A 177 -8.77 7.96 -10.18
N ASP A 178 -7.93 8.89 -10.65
CA ASP A 178 -6.54 9.00 -10.19
C ASP A 178 -6.43 9.42 -8.71
N GLU A 179 -7.39 10.18 -8.20
CA GLU A 179 -7.41 10.62 -6.79
C GLU A 179 -7.67 9.44 -5.85
N THR A 180 -8.65 8.59 -6.15
CA THR A 180 -8.92 7.38 -5.38
C THR A 180 -7.80 6.35 -5.54
N VAL A 181 -7.23 6.22 -6.75
CA VAL A 181 -6.04 5.38 -6.94
C VAL A 181 -4.90 5.85 -6.05
N GLU A 182 -4.63 7.15 -5.99
CA GLU A 182 -3.60 7.72 -5.11
C GLU A 182 -3.89 7.44 -3.63
N LEU A 183 -5.13 7.69 -3.20
CA LEU A 183 -5.55 7.47 -1.82
C LEU A 183 -5.40 6.00 -1.40
N LEU A 184 -5.89 5.07 -2.23
CA LEU A 184 -5.78 3.64 -1.97
C LEU A 184 -4.33 3.16 -2.05
N PHE A 185 -3.52 3.76 -2.95
CA PHE A 185 -2.11 3.43 -3.07
C PHE A 185 -1.34 3.71 -1.79
N LEU A 186 -1.57 4.88 -1.19
CA LEU A 186 -1.00 5.24 0.10
C LEU A 186 -1.54 4.36 1.24
N ARG A 187 -2.86 4.13 1.28
CA ARG A 187 -3.47 3.35 2.36
C ARG A 187 -3.12 1.86 2.35
N VAL A 188 -2.95 1.26 1.19
CA VAL A 188 -2.45 -0.13 1.09
C VAL A 188 -0.99 -0.19 1.53
N TYR A 189 -0.19 0.84 1.23
CA TYR A 189 1.19 0.89 1.71
C TYR A 189 1.24 0.91 3.24
N GLU A 190 0.51 1.86 3.84
CA GLU A 190 0.41 2.04 5.30
C GLU A 190 -0.08 0.77 6.03
N ASN A 191 -1.15 0.16 5.51
CA ASN A 191 -1.86 -0.91 6.24
C ASN A 191 -1.24 -2.30 6.03
N LEU A 192 -0.36 -2.48 5.04
CA LEU A 192 0.19 -3.79 4.68
C LEU A 192 1.66 -3.70 4.29
N MET A 193 1.98 -2.95 3.24
CA MET A 193 3.30 -3.05 2.59
C MET A 193 4.45 -2.57 3.48
N GLU A 194 4.27 -1.48 4.22
CA GLU A 194 5.32 -0.94 5.09
C GLU A 194 5.77 -1.98 6.13
N SER A 195 4.84 -2.78 6.66
CA SER A 195 5.19 -3.84 7.62
C SER A 195 6.00 -4.97 6.99
N VAL A 196 5.74 -5.30 5.71
CA VAL A 196 6.51 -6.30 4.95
C VAL A 196 7.92 -5.76 4.72
N ASP A 197 8.02 -4.52 4.24
CA ASP A 197 9.30 -3.82 4.03
C ASP A 197 10.13 -3.73 5.31
N ALA A 198 9.50 -3.35 6.43
CA ALA A 198 10.15 -3.23 7.72
C ALA A 198 10.68 -4.57 8.24
N ILE A 199 9.85 -5.63 8.21
CA ILE A 199 10.23 -6.96 8.71
C ILE A 199 11.42 -7.51 7.91
N ASP A 200 11.36 -7.38 6.59
CA ASP A 200 12.39 -7.87 5.69
C ASP A 200 13.73 -7.13 5.87
N ASN A 201 13.68 -5.81 6.07
CA ASN A 201 14.85 -5.00 6.40
C ASN A 201 15.29 -5.09 7.87
N GLY A 202 14.70 -5.99 8.67
CA GLY A 202 15.06 -6.23 10.07
C GLY A 202 14.69 -5.10 11.05
N VAL A 203 13.76 -4.22 10.65
CA VAL A 203 13.28 -3.10 11.47
C VAL A 203 12.34 -3.62 12.55
N GLN A 204 12.57 -3.21 13.80
CA GLN A 204 11.70 -3.58 14.93
C GLN A 204 10.44 -2.71 14.94
N ILE A 205 9.32 -3.30 15.36
CA ILE A 205 8.02 -2.59 15.47
C ILE A 205 8.04 -1.45 16.50
N CYS A 206 8.93 -1.51 17.49
CA CYS A 206 9.09 -0.49 18.50
C CYS A 206 10.53 -0.47 19.03
N GLU A 207 10.89 0.64 19.66
CA GLU A 207 12.14 0.77 20.41
C GLU A 207 12.11 -0.10 21.66
N GLY A 208 13.22 -0.77 21.95
CA GLY A 208 13.35 -1.69 23.08
C GLY A 208 12.70 -3.06 22.86
N ALA A 209 12.55 -3.84 23.93
CA ALA A 209 12.00 -5.18 23.86
C ALA A 209 10.45 -5.17 23.88
N PRO A 210 9.76 -5.81 22.92
CA PRO A 210 8.31 -5.88 22.95
C PRO A 210 7.82 -6.71 24.14
N LYS A 211 6.69 -6.31 24.74
CA LYS A 211 6.11 -7.01 25.90
C LYS A 211 5.63 -8.42 25.58
N TYR A 212 5.29 -8.69 24.31
CA TYR A 212 4.85 -9.99 23.80
C TYR A 212 5.23 -10.13 22.32
N LYS A 213 5.19 -11.35 21.79
CA LYS A 213 5.52 -11.64 20.39
C LYS A 213 4.24 -11.87 19.58
N ILE A 214 4.17 -11.28 18.38
CA ILE A 214 3.15 -11.57 17.38
C ILE A 214 3.75 -12.51 16.33
N ARG A 215 2.98 -13.52 15.91
CA ARG A 215 3.36 -14.53 14.89
C ARG A 215 2.25 -14.79 13.88
N THR A 216 1.32 -13.84 13.78
CA THR A 216 0.11 -13.92 12.94
C THR A 216 0.18 -13.02 11.72
N ASP A 217 1.22 -12.20 11.61
CA ASP A 217 1.52 -11.36 10.44
C ASP A 217 1.80 -12.21 9.18
N LEU A 218 1.73 -11.55 8.01
CA LEU A 218 1.89 -12.22 6.72
C LEU A 218 3.26 -12.91 6.60
N ALA A 219 4.34 -12.28 7.07
CA ALA A 219 5.67 -12.88 7.00
C ALA A 219 5.77 -14.16 7.81
N SER A 220 5.20 -14.18 9.02
CA SER A 220 5.09 -15.38 9.84
C SER A 220 4.20 -16.46 9.20
N ARG A 221 3.14 -16.09 8.47
CA ARG A 221 2.28 -17.03 7.74
C ARG A 221 3.01 -17.68 6.57
N VAL A 222 3.76 -16.89 5.81
CA VAL A 222 4.59 -17.37 4.70
C VAL A 222 5.73 -18.26 5.20
N ASP A 223 6.45 -17.85 6.25
CA ASP A 223 7.57 -18.62 6.80
C ASP A 223 7.15 -20.04 7.23
N ARG A 224 5.93 -20.21 7.76
CA ARG A 224 5.38 -21.53 8.15
C ARG A 224 5.20 -22.51 6.98
N LEU A 225 5.16 -22.03 5.74
CA LEU A 225 5.02 -22.89 4.57
C LEU A 225 6.37 -23.41 4.07
N ASN A 226 7.50 -22.82 4.47
CA ASN A 226 8.81 -23.39 4.17
C ASN A 226 8.90 -24.85 4.67
N PRO A 227 9.74 -25.69 4.04
CA PRO A 227 10.06 -27.01 4.56
C PRO A 227 10.56 -26.92 6.00
N ALA A 228 10.08 -27.80 6.88
CA ALA A 228 10.63 -27.88 8.22
C ALA A 228 12.07 -28.41 8.16
N TRP A 229 12.90 -28.02 9.12
CA TRP A 229 14.31 -28.46 9.19
C TRP A 229 14.47 -30.00 9.26
N ASN A 230 13.42 -30.70 9.69
CA ASN A 230 13.34 -32.14 9.86
C ASN A 230 12.35 -32.82 8.88
N GLU A 231 11.95 -32.14 7.81
CA GLU A 231 11.05 -32.67 6.79
C GLU A 231 11.82 -33.01 5.52
N GLU A 232 11.77 -34.27 5.11
CA GLU A 232 12.37 -34.72 3.86
C GLU A 232 11.35 -34.73 2.71
N GLY A 233 11.78 -34.33 1.52
CA GLY A 233 11.00 -34.51 0.30
C GLY A 233 9.85 -33.52 0.06
N LYS A 234 9.69 -32.47 0.87
CA LYS A 234 8.72 -31.41 0.57
C LYS A 234 9.09 -30.70 -0.73
N CYS A 235 8.14 -30.60 -1.65
CA CYS A 235 8.32 -29.86 -2.89
C CYS A 235 8.35 -28.36 -2.61
N GLU A 236 9.54 -27.74 -2.69
CA GLU A 236 9.76 -26.31 -2.47
C GLU A 236 8.85 -25.45 -3.37
N MET A 237 8.74 -25.80 -4.65
CA MET A 237 7.92 -25.03 -5.59
C MET A 237 6.44 -25.08 -5.22
N LYS A 238 5.92 -26.23 -4.78
CA LYS A 238 4.53 -26.35 -4.34
C LYS A 238 4.28 -25.51 -3.08
N ALA A 239 5.20 -25.56 -2.12
CA ALA A 239 5.13 -24.75 -0.90
C ALA A 239 5.16 -23.24 -1.23
N PHE A 240 5.98 -22.84 -2.20
CA PHE A 240 6.03 -21.46 -2.67
C PHE A 240 4.72 -21.03 -3.34
N GLU A 241 4.11 -21.89 -4.17
CA GLU A 241 2.81 -21.63 -4.79
C GLU A 241 1.70 -21.50 -3.74
N GLU A 242 1.69 -22.33 -2.71
CA GLU A 242 0.77 -22.21 -1.56
C GLU A 242 0.99 -20.88 -0.82
N ALA A 243 2.24 -20.44 -0.64
CA ALA A 243 2.56 -19.17 -0.01
C ALA A 243 2.08 -17.98 -0.85
N MET A 244 2.20 -18.06 -2.18
CA MET A 244 1.67 -17.03 -3.08
C MET A 244 0.15 -16.90 -3.00
N VAL A 245 -0.58 -18.00 -2.80
CA VAL A 245 -2.04 -17.95 -2.59
C VAL A 245 -2.35 -17.15 -1.34
N ILE A 246 -1.69 -17.44 -0.22
CA ILE A 246 -1.90 -16.71 1.05
C ILE A 246 -1.55 -15.23 0.90
N ALA A 247 -0.41 -14.90 0.30
CA ALA A 247 0.02 -13.52 0.12
C ALA A 247 -0.92 -12.74 -0.81
N ARG A 248 -1.40 -13.39 -1.88
CA ARG A 248 -2.42 -12.81 -2.77
C ARG A 248 -3.71 -12.52 -2.02
N GLU A 249 -4.25 -13.51 -1.31
CA GLU A 249 -5.50 -13.36 -0.57
C GLU A 249 -5.41 -12.23 0.46
N GLU A 250 -4.27 -12.12 1.16
CA GLU A 250 -4.04 -11.05 2.12
C GLU A 250 -4.04 -9.68 1.46
N PHE A 251 -3.33 -9.53 0.33
CA PHE A 251 -3.28 -8.28 -0.42
C PHE A 251 -4.66 -7.90 -0.98
N GLU A 252 -5.36 -8.84 -1.62
CA GLU A 252 -6.71 -8.62 -2.14
C GLU A 252 -7.70 -8.28 -1.01
N ALA A 253 -7.61 -8.91 0.16
CA ALA A 253 -8.46 -8.62 1.30
C ALA A 253 -8.26 -7.20 1.86
N HIS A 254 -7.01 -6.72 1.92
CA HIS A 254 -6.70 -5.35 2.33
C HIS A 254 -7.27 -4.33 1.35
N VAL A 255 -6.99 -4.49 0.05
CA VAL A 255 -7.46 -3.57 -0.99
C VAL A 255 -8.99 -3.57 -1.06
N ASN A 256 -9.62 -4.75 -1.13
CA ASN A 256 -11.08 -4.86 -1.14
C ASN A 256 -11.71 -4.30 0.14
N GLY A 257 -11.06 -4.49 1.29
CA GLY A 257 -11.49 -3.89 2.55
C GLY A 257 -11.51 -2.37 2.49
N LEU A 258 -10.48 -1.76 1.90
CA LEU A 258 -10.43 -0.32 1.71
C LEU A 258 -11.54 0.15 0.76
N ILE A 259 -11.71 -0.50 -0.39
CA ILE A 259 -12.71 -0.12 -1.41
C ILE A 259 -14.14 -0.28 -0.90
N THR A 260 -14.45 -1.41 -0.26
CA THR A 260 -15.84 -1.79 0.03
C THR A 260 -16.32 -1.37 1.41
N ARG A 261 -15.41 -1.10 2.35
CA ARG A 261 -15.76 -0.79 3.75
C ARG A 261 -15.26 0.57 4.23
N TRP A 262 -14.01 0.91 3.92
CA TRP A 262 -13.39 2.14 4.44
C TRP A 262 -13.74 3.36 3.57
N LEU A 263 -13.52 3.30 2.26
CA LEU A 263 -13.69 4.43 1.36
C LEU A 263 -15.13 5.00 1.35
N PRO A 264 -16.20 4.17 1.29
CA PRO A 264 -17.57 4.69 1.28
C PRO A 264 -17.95 5.42 2.59
N ALA A 265 -17.24 5.17 3.68
CA ALA A 265 -17.48 5.86 4.94
C ALA A 265 -17.11 7.34 4.88
N ARG A 266 -16.17 7.73 4.00
CA ARG A 266 -15.65 9.10 3.90
C ARG A 266 -16.77 10.13 3.72
N GLU A 267 -17.63 9.93 2.73
CA GLU A 267 -18.74 10.85 2.41
C GLU A 267 -19.74 10.95 3.59
N ILE A 268 -19.97 9.85 4.32
CA ILE A 268 -20.84 9.85 5.50
C ILE A 268 -20.23 10.74 6.59
N VAL A 269 -18.93 10.61 6.85
CA VAL A 269 -18.23 11.40 7.87
C VAL A 269 -18.13 12.86 7.45
N GLU A 270 -17.80 13.17 6.19
CA GLU A 270 -17.75 14.55 5.68
C GLU A 270 -19.09 15.26 5.87
N ARG A 271 -20.21 14.61 5.52
CA ARG A 271 -21.55 15.16 5.76
C ARG A 271 -21.85 15.34 7.25
N ALA A 272 -21.52 14.36 8.08
CA ALA A 272 -21.74 14.44 9.52
C ALA A 272 -20.92 15.57 10.18
N VAL A 273 -19.69 15.80 9.73
CA VAL A 273 -18.85 16.91 10.19
C VAL A 273 -19.40 18.24 9.68
N ALA A 274 -19.87 18.34 8.44
CA ALA A 274 -20.47 19.56 7.92
C ALA A 274 -21.73 19.95 8.71
N ASP A 275 -22.58 18.97 9.05
CA ASP A 275 -23.85 19.18 9.75
C ASP A 275 -23.73 19.26 11.28
N ARG A 276 -22.55 19.05 11.86
CA ARG A 276 -22.32 18.96 13.32
C ARG A 276 -22.94 20.07 14.19
N LYS A 277 -23.13 21.28 13.64
CA LYS A 277 -23.76 22.40 14.36
C LYS A 277 -25.28 22.27 14.48
N SER A 278 -25.94 21.50 13.60
CA SER A 278 -27.35 21.13 13.74
C SER A 278 -27.56 20.14 14.90
N ILE A 279 -26.54 19.33 15.19
CA ILE A 279 -26.55 18.30 16.25
C ILE A 279 -26.36 18.94 17.62
N HIS A 280 -25.38 19.83 17.76
CA HIS A 280 -25.19 20.59 18.99
C HIS A 280 -24.55 21.96 18.66
N PRO A 281 -24.96 23.08 19.30
CA PRO A 281 -24.45 24.41 18.98
C PRO A 281 -22.93 24.57 19.09
N SER A 282 -22.28 23.80 19.96
CA SER A 282 -20.81 23.78 20.05
C SER A 282 -20.12 23.23 18.81
N GLY A 283 -20.83 22.44 17.99
CA GLY A 283 -20.27 21.72 16.85
C GLY A 283 -19.28 20.62 17.23
N ARG A 284 -19.25 20.17 18.48
CA ARG A 284 -18.30 19.16 18.99
C ARG A 284 -18.87 17.75 19.05
N ALA A 285 -20.01 17.53 18.41
CA ALA A 285 -20.62 16.21 18.27
C ALA A 285 -21.11 16.01 16.85
N ILE A 286 -20.97 14.80 16.33
CA ILE A 286 -21.47 14.41 15.01
C ILE A 286 -22.50 13.30 15.14
N LEU A 287 -23.42 13.25 14.19
CA LEU A 287 -24.37 12.17 14.01
C LEU A 287 -24.02 11.42 12.73
N LEU A 288 -23.71 10.13 12.85
CA LEU A 288 -23.59 9.25 11.70
C LEU A 288 -24.93 8.51 11.54
N GLU A 289 -25.69 8.89 10.52
CA GLU A 289 -26.96 8.21 10.19
C GLU A 289 -26.77 6.71 9.94
N THR A 290 -25.58 6.35 9.50
CA THR A 290 -25.17 4.97 9.27
C THR A 290 -23.87 4.68 10.01
N SER A 291 -23.87 3.65 10.85
CA SER A 291 -22.65 3.15 11.48
C SER A 291 -21.64 2.73 10.41
N CYS A 292 -20.44 3.31 10.49
CA CYS A 292 -19.34 3.10 9.57
C CYS A 292 -17.99 3.35 10.28
N PRO A 293 -16.87 2.88 9.71
CA PRO A 293 -15.53 3.26 10.19
C PRO A 293 -15.32 4.77 10.03
N PHE A 294 -15.35 5.52 11.13
CA PHE A 294 -15.35 6.99 11.05
C PHE A 294 -14.08 7.68 11.54
N LYS A 295 -13.30 7.04 12.43
CA LYS A 295 -12.23 7.72 13.19
C LYS A 295 -11.13 8.31 12.30
N GLU A 296 -10.57 7.50 11.40
CA GLU A 296 -9.49 7.94 10.51
C GLU A 296 -9.94 9.08 9.60
N HIS A 297 -11.10 8.92 8.92
CA HIS A 297 -11.69 9.97 8.11
C HIS A 297 -11.94 11.24 8.91
N LEU A 298 -12.47 11.12 10.14
CA LEU A 298 -12.70 12.24 11.03
C LEU A 298 -11.41 13.01 11.31
N TYR A 299 -10.31 12.31 11.66
CA TYR A 299 -9.03 12.95 11.94
C TYR A 299 -8.45 13.66 10.70
N GLU A 300 -8.56 13.03 9.53
CA GLU A 300 -8.12 13.63 8.26
C GLU A 300 -8.91 14.90 7.93
N ILE A 301 -10.25 14.86 8.08
CA ILE A 301 -11.13 16.00 7.86
C ILE A 301 -10.84 17.11 8.87
N GLU A 302 -10.66 16.79 10.15
CA GLU A 302 -10.35 17.77 11.18
C GLU A 302 -9.03 18.49 10.89
N LYS A 303 -7.99 17.74 10.46
CA LYS A 303 -6.72 18.32 10.05
C LYS A 303 -6.87 19.22 8.82
N ALA A 304 -7.64 18.78 7.81
CA ALA A 304 -7.84 19.54 6.59
C ALA A 304 -8.69 20.82 6.79
N THR A 305 -9.58 20.82 7.79
CA THR A 305 -10.51 21.92 8.07
C THR A 305 -10.11 22.78 9.27
N GLY A 306 -9.00 22.47 9.93
CA GLY A 306 -8.51 23.19 11.10
C GLY A 306 -9.33 22.95 12.37
N LEU A 307 -10.11 21.86 12.43
CA LEU A 307 -10.91 21.50 13.59
C LEU A 307 -10.13 20.72 14.66
N ASN A 308 -8.91 20.28 14.35
CA ASN A 308 -8.03 19.48 15.21
C ASN A 308 -7.39 20.27 16.37
N ASN A 309 -8.18 21.07 17.09
CA ASN A 309 -7.76 21.81 18.27
C ASN A 309 -8.79 21.64 19.41
N THR A 310 -8.37 21.91 20.64
CA THR A 310 -9.17 21.64 21.85
C THR A 310 -10.49 22.40 21.94
N GLU A 311 -10.67 23.48 21.16
CA GLU A 311 -11.89 24.29 21.17
C GLU A 311 -12.93 23.77 20.18
N SER A 312 -12.50 23.21 19.05
CA SER A 312 -13.39 22.81 17.95
C SER A 312 -13.39 21.32 17.61
N GLU A 313 -12.50 20.53 18.21
CA GLU A 313 -12.43 19.09 17.96
C GLU A 313 -13.75 18.41 18.31
N ILE A 314 -14.09 17.40 17.51
CA ILE A 314 -15.26 16.57 17.75
C ILE A 314 -14.94 15.61 18.90
N LEU A 315 -15.80 15.64 19.91
CA LEU A 315 -15.66 14.86 21.13
C LEU A 315 -16.51 13.61 21.12
N TYR A 316 -17.66 13.65 20.45
CA TYR A 316 -18.62 12.55 20.46
C TYR A 316 -19.14 12.24 19.06
N ALA A 317 -19.25 10.96 18.75
CA ALA A 317 -19.96 10.45 17.58
C ALA A 317 -21.19 9.66 18.04
N VAL A 318 -22.35 9.99 17.48
CA VAL A 318 -23.63 9.32 17.76
C VAL A 318 -24.02 8.51 16.53
N TYR A 319 -24.41 7.25 16.70
CA TYR A 319 -24.81 6.39 15.59
C TYR A 319 -25.75 5.26 16.03
N ALA A 320 -26.57 4.77 15.11
CA ALA A 320 -27.39 3.58 15.32
C ALA A 320 -26.51 2.33 15.31
N ASP A 321 -26.69 1.45 16.29
CA ASP A 321 -26.09 0.13 16.31
C ASP A 321 -26.83 -0.81 15.35
N ARG A 322 -26.07 -1.58 14.57
CA ARG A 322 -26.62 -2.52 13.57
C ARG A 322 -26.88 -3.89 14.20
N GLY A 323 -27.63 -3.90 15.30
CA GLY A 323 -28.01 -5.10 16.05
C GLY A 323 -29.47 -5.53 15.84
N ALA A 324 -29.86 -6.66 16.45
CA ALA A 324 -31.24 -7.17 16.41
C ALA A 324 -32.28 -6.25 17.10
N THR A 325 -31.81 -5.27 17.88
CA THR A 325 -32.64 -4.21 18.46
C THR A 325 -32.08 -2.87 18.01
N GLU A 326 -32.95 -1.99 17.52
CA GLU A 326 -32.57 -0.60 17.25
C GLU A 326 -32.12 0.03 18.57
N SER A 327 -30.83 0.34 18.64
CA SER A 327 -30.24 1.05 19.76
C SER A 327 -29.20 2.01 19.24
N TRP A 328 -28.89 3.02 20.02
CA TRP A 328 -27.99 4.11 19.66
C TRP A 328 -26.75 4.04 20.52
N ARG A 329 -25.62 4.49 19.97
CA ARG A 329 -24.33 4.58 20.64
C ARG A 329 -23.89 6.02 20.71
N VAL A 330 -23.30 6.39 21.84
CA VAL A 330 -22.53 7.63 22.01
C VAL A 330 -21.09 7.21 22.25
N HIS A 331 -20.24 7.46 21.27
CA HIS A 331 -18.82 7.07 21.29
C HIS A 331 -17.97 8.31 21.56
N ALA A 332 -17.18 8.29 22.64
CA ALA A 332 -16.21 9.32 22.94
C ALA A 332 -15.00 9.18 22.02
N VAL A 333 -14.81 10.14 21.11
CA VAL A 333 -13.76 10.12 20.10
C VAL A 333 -12.40 10.05 20.79
N SER A 334 -11.56 9.12 20.33
CA SER A 334 -10.22 8.90 20.85
C SER A 334 -9.25 9.99 20.40
N ASP A 335 -8.21 10.18 21.18
CA ASP A 335 -7.01 10.89 20.75
C ASP A 335 -6.38 10.15 19.56
N PRO A 336 -6.00 10.84 18.47
CA PRO A 336 -5.36 10.19 17.32
C PRO A 336 -4.00 9.57 17.68
N ASP A 337 -3.28 10.11 18.67
CA ASP A 337 -1.96 9.63 19.08
C ASP A 337 -2.02 8.56 20.19
N ASP A 338 -3.16 8.47 20.89
CA ASP A 338 -3.42 7.47 21.92
C ASP A 338 -4.85 6.95 21.83
N GLY A 339 -5.04 5.88 21.06
CA GLY A 339 -6.35 5.26 20.84
C GLY A 339 -7.05 4.74 22.10
N PHE A 340 -6.33 4.57 23.22
CA PHE A 340 -6.91 4.17 24.51
C PHE A 340 -7.42 5.35 25.33
N LYS A 341 -7.08 6.58 24.94
CA LYS A 341 -7.51 7.80 25.61
C LYS A 341 -8.61 8.49 24.80
N SER A 342 -9.77 8.69 25.39
CA SER A 342 -10.80 9.56 24.79
C SER A 342 -10.46 11.03 24.98
N ARG A 343 -10.73 11.87 23.96
CA ARG A 343 -10.61 13.34 24.04
C ARG A 343 -11.43 13.88 25.21
N LYS A 344 -12.66 13.38 25.36
CA LYS A 344 -13.52 13.60 26.52
C LYS A 344 -14.35 12.35 26.80
N PHE A 345 -14.13 11.73 27.95
CA PHE A 345 -14.91 10.56 28.39
C PHE A 345 -16.32 10.97 28.82
N LEU A 346 -17.27 10.06 28.70
CA LEU A 346 -18.62 10.23 29.25
C LEU A 346 -18.59 10.48 30.77
N PRO A 347 -19.63 11.11 31.36
CA PRO A 347 -19.60 11.59 32.74
C PRO A 347 -19.25 10.52 33.78
N ALA A 348 -18.29 10.83 34.65
CA ALA A 348 -17.73 9.87 35.61
C ALA A 348 -18.79 9.25 36.53
N ARG A 349 -19.76 10.05 37.01
CA ARG A 349 -20.84 9.58 37.88
C ARG A 349 -21.77 8.54 37.24
N LEU A 350 -21.79 8.47 35.91
CA LEU A 350 -22.68 7.58 35.15
C LEU A 350 -21.97 6.31 34.66
N ARG A 351 -20.63 6.24 34.76
CA ARG A 351 -19.85 5.13 34.23
C ARG A 351 -20.14 3.84 34.98
N GLY A 352 -20.28 2.73 34.25
CA GLY A 352 -20.58 1.41 34.81
C GLY A 352 -22.05 1.19 35.17
N LEU A 353 -22.88 2.24 35.15
CA LEU A 353 -24.33 2.12 35.33
C LEU A 353 -25.00 1.55 34.08
N ARG A 354 -26.16 0.93 34.27
CA ARG A 354 -26.97 0.29 33.22
C ARG A 354 -28.46 0.51 33.47
N ASP A 355 -29.23 0.40 32.39
CA ASP A 355 -30.69 0.31 32.39
C ASP A 355 -31.37 1.39 33.27
N GLU A 356 -32.29 1.00 34.15
CA GLU A 356 -33.08 1.93 34.99
C GLU A 356 -32.18 2.78 35.89
N ALA A 357 -31.18 2.18 36.53
CA ALA A 357 -30.26 2.90 37.42
C ALA A 357 -29.46 3.98 36.68
N LEU A 358 -29.06 3.72 35.44
CA LEU A 358 -28.45 4.73 34.58
C LEU A 358 -29.46 5.79 34.15
N SER A 359 -30.68 5.38 33.81
CA SER A 359 -31.73 6.29 33.35
C SER A 359 -32.10 7.29 34.44
N GLU A 360 -32.26 6.81 35.68
CA GLU A 360 -32.50 7.62 36.88
C GLU A 360 -31.32 8.56 37.17
N ALA A 361 -30.08 8.04 37.20
CA ALA A 361 -28.89 8.84 37.51
C ALA A 361 -28.59 9.92 36.45
N ALA A 362 -28.91 9.64 35.17
CA ALA A 362 -28.74 10.58 34.08
C ALA A 362 -29.91 11.56 33.93
N GLY A 363 -31.10 11.23 34.47
CA GLY A 363 -32.34 11.97 34.18
C GLY A 363 -32.78 11.82 32.70
N ILE A 364 -32.41 10.72 32.05
CA ILE A 364 -32.69 10.42 30.64
C ILE A 364 -33.35 9.04 30.59
N PRO A 365 -34.56 8.90 30.00
CA PRO A 365 -35.18 7.59 29.88
C PRO A 365 -34.45 6.71 28.86
N ASP A 366 -34.70 5.39 28.94
CA ASP A 366 -34.25 4.41 27.94
C ASP A 366 -32.73 4.32 27.73
N MET A 367 -31.96 4.58 28.79
CA MET A 367 -30.53 4.31 28.78
C MET A 367 -30.28 2.81 28.89
N ILE A 368 -29.24 2.31 28.20
CA ILE A 368 -28.86 0.89 28.21
C ILE A 368 -27.62 0.70 29.08
N PHE A 369 -26.53 1.43 28.81
CA PHE A 369 -25.30 1.34 29.59
C PHE A 369 -24.35 2.52 29.34
N ILE A 370 -23.40 2.72 30.25
CA ILE A 370 -22.13 3.42 29.97
C ILE A 370 -20.99 2.52 30.41
N HIS A 371 -20.01 2.30 29.53
CA HIS A 371 -18.85 1.48 29.86
C HIS A 371 -18.10 2.05 31.07
N ALA A 372 -17.49 1.20 31.90
CA ALA A 372 -16.82 1.62 33.14
C ALA A 372 -15.71 2.67 32.93
N SER A 373 -14.99 2.61 31.81
CA SER A 373 -14.01 3.66 31.46
C SER A 373 -14.63 4.92 30.85
N GLY A 374 -15.89 4.88 30.41
CA GLY A 374 -16.61 6.02 29.85
C GLY A 374 -16.37 6.29 28.36
N PHE A 375 -15.71 5.39 27.62
CA PHE A 375 -15.45 5.60 26.19
C PHE A 375 -16.69 5.43 25.30
N ILE A 376 -17.71 4.72 25.77
CA ILE A 376 -18.93 4.46 25.01
C ILE A 376 -20.14 4.31 25.94
N GLY A 377 -21.29 4.79 25.47
CA GLY A 377 -22.59 4.59 26.09
C GLY A 377 -23.63 4.16 25.06
N GLY A 378 -24.76 3.65 25.54
CA GLY A 378 -25.87 3.20 24.71
C GLY A 378 -27.23 3.63 25.26
N ALA A 379 -28.14 3.93 24.35
CA ALA A 379 -29.55 4.26 24.63
C ALA A 379 -30.45 3.54 23.62
N LYS A 380 -31.74 3.35 23.92
CA LYS A 380 -32.67 2.73 22.95
C LYS A 380 -33.08 3.71 21.85
N THR A 381 -33.18 5.00 22.15
CA THR A 381 -33.62 6.04 21.21
C THR A 381 -32.49 7.00 20.83
N LYS A 382 -32.62 7.63 19.65
CA LYS A 382 -31.69 8.65 19.17
C LYS A 382 -31.71 9.86 20.11
N GLU A 383 -32.89 10.24 20.54
CA GLU A 383 -33.15 11.40 21.39
C GLU A 383 -32.47 11.23 22.74
N SER A 384 -32.56 10.06 23.37
CA SER A 384 -31.85 9.78 24.63
C SER A 384 -30.34 9.77 24.45
N ALA A 385 -29.83 9.25 23.33
CA ALA A 385 -28.40 9.31 23.03
C ALA A 385 -27.90 10.75 22.84
N LEU A 386 -28.66 11.60 22.16
CA LEU A 386 -28.32 13.02 21.99
C LEU A 386 -28.39 13.80 23.32
N ARG A 387 -29.36 13.51 24.18
CA ARG A 387 -29.40 14.08 25.54
C ARG A 387 -28.20 13.67 26.38
N LEU A 388 -27.69 12.45 26.22
CA LEU A 388 -26.45 12.05 26.90
C LEU A 388 -25.25 12.88 26.41
N VAL A 389 -25.19 13.21 25.12
CA VAL A 389 -24.16 14.11 24.57
C VAL A 389 -24.25 15.50 25.19
N GLU A 390 -25.45 16.05 25.36
CA GLU A 390 -25.66 17.36 26.00
C GLU A 390 -25.08 17.39 27.42
N ILE A 391 -25.41 16.38 28.24
CA ILE A 391 -24.86 16.22 29.60
C ILE A 391 -23.32 16.10 29.54
N ALA A 392 -22.82 15.26 28.64
CA ALA A 392 -21.39 14.98 28.52
C ALA A 392 -20.56 16.16 27.96
N LEU A 393 -21.20 17.11 27.27
CA LEU A 393 -20.57 18.35 26.83
C LEU A 393 -20.59 19.42 27.93
N ALA A 394 -21.63 19.45 28.77
CA ALA A 394 -21.81 20.43 29.84
C ALA A 394 -20.94 20.17 31.09
N GLU A 395 -20.67 18.90 31.42
CA GLU A 395 -19.74 18.47 32.48
C GLU A 395 -18.32 18.36 31.97
#